data_AF-A0A5J5HPZ4-F1
#
_entry.id   AF-A0A5J5HPZ4-F1
#
_cell.length_a   1.000
_cell.length_b   1.000
_cell.length_c   1.000
_cell.angle_alpha   90.00
_cell.angle_beta   90.00
_cell.angle_gamma   90.00
#
_symmetry.space_group_name_H-M   'P 1'
#
loop_
_entity.id
_entity.type
_entity.pdbx_description
1 polymer ?
#
loop_
_entity_poly.entity_id
_entity_poly.type
_entity_poly.pdbx_seq_one_letter_code
_entity_poly.pdbx_strand_id
1 'polypeptide(L)'
;MKWIIKSKHLNDENKVIGLEVEDEEGIFDANLRWDGFMEIHIPSITEENNDLKDTIRTYDIDELITKLSGLRQVCVDHFDNRKEE
;
A
#
# COMPACT_ATOMS: atom_id res chain seq x y z
N MET A 1 -7.23 2.61 9.23
CA MET A 1 -5.91 1.95 9.39
C MET A 1 -4.86 2.85 8.77
N LYS A 2 -3.69 2.98 9.40
CA LYS A 2 -2.65 3.91 8.94
C LYS A 2 -1.60 3.16 8.14
N TRP A 3 -1.20 3.76 7.03
CA TRP A 3 -0.05 3.33 6.23
C TRP A 3 1.12 4.27 6.50
N ILE A 4 2.30 3.70 6.63
CA ILE A 4 3.55 4.40 6.92
C ILE A 4 4.33 4.52 5.63
N ILE A 5 4.74 5.75 5.28
CA ILE A 5 5.59 5.99 4.10
C ILE A 5 7.02 5.57 4.42
N LYS A 6 7.52 4.58 3.69
CA LYS A 6 8.89 4.07 3.80
C LYS A 6 9.84 4.83 2.89
N SER A 7 9.41 5.09 1.65
CA SER A 7 10.18 5.87 0.69
C SER A 7 9.28 6.69 -0.24
N LYS A 8 9.87 7.75 -0.83
CA LYS A 8 9.23 8.60 -1.84
C LYS A 8 10.11 8.65 -3.07
N HIS A 9 9.53 8.33 -4.21
CA HIS A 9 10.20 8.41 -5.51
C HIS A 9 9.82 9.72 -6.18
N LEU A 10 10.81 10.53 -6.54
CA LEU A 10 10.64 11.84 -7.17
C LEU A 10 11.03 11.79 -8.65
N ASN A 11 10.38 12.59 -9.49
CA ASN A 11 10.85 12.87 -10.84
C ASN A 11 11.88 14.02 -10.86
N ASP A 12 12.34 14.40 -12.05
CA ASP A 12 13.29 15.50 -12.27
C ASP A 12 12.76 16.88 -11.82
N GLU A 13 11.44 17.02 -11.63
CA GLU A 13 10.78 18.23 -11.12
C GLU A 13 10.58 18.21 -9.60
N ASN A 14 11.16 17.23 -8.88
CA ASN A 14 10.92 16.97 -7.46
C ASN A 14 9.47 16.66 -7.09
N LYS A 15 8.63 16.25 -8.04
CA LYS A 15 7.26 15.79 -7.79
C LYS A 15 7.27 14.31 -7.40
N VAL A 16 6.46 13.94 -6.39
CA VAL A 16 6.30 12.55 -5.97
C VAL A 16 5.59 11.76 -7.08
N ILE A 17 6.28 10.79 -7.67
CA ILE A 17 5.77 9.88 -8.71
C ILE A 17 5.50 8.47 -8.19
N GLY A 18 6.05 8.11 -7.03
CA GLY A 18 5.78 6.82 -6.40
C GLY A 18 6.04 6.84 -4.91
N LEU A 19 5.45 5.88 -4.21
CA LEU A 19 5.59 5.66 -2.78
C LEU A 19 5.78 4.18 -2.50
N GLU A 20 6.67 3.86 -1.57
CA GLU A 20 6.65 2.58 -0.88
C GLU A 20 6.03 2.81 0.49
N VAL A 21 5.02 2.01 0.82
CA VAL A 21 4.28 2.10 2.07
C VAL A 21 4.19 0.75 2.74
N GLU A 22 4.06 0.76 4.06
CA GLU A 22 3.91 -0.42 4.90
C GLU A 22 2.78 -0.16 5.90
N ASP A 23 1.98 -1.16 6.25
CA ASP A 23 0.99 -1.00 7.31
C ASP A 23 1.68 -0.96 8.69
N GLU A 24 0.97 -0.44 9.70
CA GLU A 24 1.54 -0.30 11.05
C GLU A 24 2.03 -1.61 11.68
N GLU A 25 1.52 -2.74 11.19
CA GLU A 25 1.83 -4.06 11.70
C GLU A 25 2.99 -4.73 10.94
N GLY A 26 3.50 -4.11 9.86
CA GLY A 26 4.56 -4.66 9.02
C GLY A 26 4.15 -5.92 8.27
N ILE A 27 2.84 -6.10 8.08
CA ILE A 27 2.23 -7.28 7.47
C ILE A 27 2.04 -7.06 5.98
N PHE A 28 1.65 -5.86 5.58
CA PHE A 28 1.43 -5.52 4.18
C PHE A 28 2.36 -4.39 3.79
N ASP A 29 2.97 -4.52 2.63
CA ASP A 29 3.64 -3.42 1.96
C ASP A 29 3.07 -3.22 0.56
N ALA A 30 3.18 -2.00 0.05
CA ALA A 30 2.66 -1.66 -1.25
C ALA A 30 3.50 -0.62 -1.97
N ASN A 31 3.59 -0.78 -3.28
CA ASN A 31 4.13 0.19 -4.21
C ASN A 31 2.96 0.96 -4.84
N LEU A 32 2.96 2.29 -4.64
CA LEU A 32 1.96 3.18 -5.21
C LEU A 32 2.60 4.07 -6.27
N ARG A 33 1.88 4.29 -7.36
CA ARG A 33 2.28 5.22 -8.42
C ARG A 33 1.27 6.33 -8.59
N TRP A 34 1.75 7.46 -9.11
CA TRP A 34 0.96 8.67 -9.33
C TRP A 34 -0.23 8.49 -10.28
N ASP A 35 -0.20 7.49 -11.16
CA ASP A 35 -1.27 7.16 -12.11
C ASP A 35 -2.37 6.27 -11.50
N GLY A 36 -2.29 6.02 -10.19
CA GLY A 36 -3.24 5.17 -9.47
C GLY A 36 -2.93 3.68 -9.55
N PHE A 37 -1.83 3.28 -10.19
CA PHE A 37 -1.36 1.90 -10.11
C PHE A 37 -0.90 1.57 -8.69
N MET A 38 -1.35 0.42 -8.17
CA MET A 38 -0.97 -0.09 -6.86
C MET A 38 -0.59 -1.57 -6.98
N GLU A 39 0.56 -1.92 -6.44
CA GLU A 39 1.00 -3.29 -6.25
C GLU A 39 1.09 -3.55 -4.75
N ILE A 40 0.34 -4.54 -4.26
CA ILE A 40 0.26 -4.87 -2.84
C ILE A 40 0.93 -6.23 -2.66
N HIS A 41 1.89 -6.27 -1.76
CA HIS A 41 2.56 -7.50 -1.38
C HIS A 41 1.91 -8.06 -0.13
N ILE A 42 1.61 -9.35 -0.20
CA ILE A 42 1.13 -10.13 0.94
C ILE A 42 2.19 -11.20 1.19
N PRO A 43 2.99 -11.08 2.26
CA PRO A 43 4.09 -12.00 2.52
C PRO A 43 3.54 -13.41 2.78
N SER A 44 4.01 -14.39 2.02
CA SER A 44 3.80 -15.80 2.35
C SER A 44 4.81 -16.18 3.42
N ILE A 45 4.38 -16.32 4.69
CA ILE A 45 5.20 -16.93 5.73
C ILE A 45 4.84 -18.42 5.72
N THR A 46 5.77 -19.26 5.26
CA THR A 46 5.58 -20.72 5.18
C THR A 46 5.92 -21.42 6.51
N GLU A 47 5.57 -22.71 6.59
CA GLU A 47 5.35 -23.53 7.79
C GLU A 47 6.47 -23.59 8.86
N GLU A 48 7.67 -23.07 8.64
CA GLU A 48 8.65 -22.94 9.73
C GLU A 48 8.32 -21.80 10.71
N ASN A 49 7.39 -20.89 10.35
CA ASN A 49 6.80 -19.86 11.24
C ASN A 49 5.33 -19.51 10.89
N ASN A 50 4.54 -20.53 10.53
CA ASN A 50 3.07 -20.70 10.66
C ASN A 50 2.03 -19.57 10.45
N ASP A 51 2.33 -18.44 9.81
CA ASP A 51 1.31 -17.46 9.39
C ASP A 51 1.22 -17.38 7.85
N LEU A 52 0.51 -18.33 7.24
CA LEU A 52 0.17 -18.33 5.80
C LEU A 52 -0.73 -17.13 5.47
N LYS A 53 -0.13 -15.96 5.21
CA LYS A 53 -0.83 -14.75 4.77
C LYS A 53 -0.98 -14.66 3.25
N ASP A 54 -0.47 -15.63 2.49
CA ASP A 54 -0.81 -15.77 1.06
C ASP A 54 -2.24 -16.27 0.79
N THR A 55 -2.96 -16.65 1.84
CA THR A 55 -4.34 -17.12 1.79
C THR A 55 -5.25 -16.11 2.45
N ILE A 56 -6.16 -15.50 1.69
CA ILE A 56 -7.22 -14.64 2.22
C ILE A 56 -8.41 -15.52 2.58
N ARG A 57 -8.76 -15.59 3.86
CA ARG A 57 -9.96 -16.30 4.34
C ARG A 57 -11.16 -15.37 4.25
N THR A 58 -12.37 -15.92 4.21
CA THR A 58 -13.59 -15.12 4.10
C THR A 58 -13.80 -14.15 5.26
N TYR A 59 -13.28 -14.45 6.46
CA TYR A 59 -13.35 -13.53 7.59
C TYR A 59 -12.31 -12.40 7.52
N ASP A 60 -11.26 -12.53 6.71
CA ASP A 60 -10.22 -11.50 6.52
C ASP A 60 -10.68 -10.37 5.55
N ILE A 61 -11.80 -10.56 4.85
CA ILE A 61 -12.27 -9.66 3.78
C ILE A 61 -12.50 -8.23 4.29
N ASP A 62 -13.14 -8.07 5.44
CA ASP A 62 -13.46 -6.74 5.98
C ASP A 62 -12.19 -5.97 6.37
N GLU A 63 -11.19 -6.68 6.91
CA GLU A 63 -9.88 -6.10 7.21
C GLU A 63 -9.15 -5.72 5.92
N LEU A 64 -9.16 -6.58 4.91
CA LEU A 64 -8.57 -6.29 3.60
C LEU A 64 -9.21 -5.06 2.95
N ILE A 65 -10.54 -4.95 2.96
CA ILE A 65 -11.26 -3.77 2.45
C ILE A 65 -10.82 -2.50 3.20
N THR A 66 -10.64 -2.59 4.52
CA THR A 66 -10.15 -1.48 5.34
C THR A 66 -8.73 -1.07 4.95
N LYS A 67 -7.83 -2.04 4.72
CA LYS A 67 -6.45 -1.80 4.27
C LYS A 67 -6.41 -1.14 2.89
N LEU A 68 -7.17 -1.66 1.93
CA LEU A 68 -7.30 -1.10 0.58
C LEU A 68 -7.87 0.32 0.58
N SER A 69 -8.85 0.59 1.44
CA SER A 69 -9.41 1.94 1.59
C SER A 69 -8.38 2.92 2.15
N GLY A 70 -7.54 2.47 3.09
CA GLY A 70 -6.40 3.24 3.60
C GLY A 70 -5.37 3.56 2.52
N LEU A 71 -5.01 2.59 1.67
CA LEU A 71 -4.09 2.81 0.55
C LEU A 71 -4.61 3.85 -0.43
N ARG A 72 -5.90 3.77 -0.75
CA ARG A 72 -6.56 4.76 -1.60
C ARG A 72 -6.45 6.16 -1.01
N GLN A 73 -6.60 6.31 0.30
CA GLN A 73 -6.44 7.60 0.96
C GLN A 73 -5.01 8.14 0.85
N VAL A 74 -3.99 7.30 1.03
CA VAL A 74 -2.59 7.69 0.82
C VAL A 74 -2.36 8.20 -0.61
N CYS A 75 -2.93 7.52 -1.61
CA CYS A 75 -2.84 7.98 -2.99
C CYS A 75 -3.45 9.37 -3.16
N VAL A 76 -4.61 9.64 -2.56
CA VAL A 76 -5.23 10.97 -2.60
C VAL A 76 -4.32 12.00 -1.92
N ASP A 77 -3.86 11.72 -0.70
CA ASP A 77 -3.11 12.69 0.09
C ASP A 77 -1.75 13.07 -0.55
N HIS A 78 -1.18 12.19 -1.38
CA HIS A 78 0.15 12.39 -1.95
C HIS A 78 0.19 12.61 -3.47
N PHE A 79 -0.85 12.22 -4.20
CA PHE A 79 -0.90 12.36 -5.65
C PHE A 79 -2.03 13.25 -6.18
N ASP A 80 -3.07 13.57 -5.40
CA ASP A 80 -4.29 14.25 -5.91
C ASP A 80 -4.12 15.76 -6.19
N ASN A 81 -2.89 16.31 -6.11
CA ASN A 81 -2.55 17.61 -6.69
C ASN A 81 -2.34 17.56 -8.22
N ARG A 82 -2.74 16.47 -8.90
CA ARG A 82 -2.60 16.30 -10.36
C ARG A 82 -3.91 16.34 -11.16
N LYS A 83 -5.04 16.73 -10.53
CA LYS A 83 -6.32 16.92 -11.25
C LYS A 83 -6.40 18.22 -12.08
N GLU A 84 -5.32 18.98 -12.18
CA GLU A 84 -5.26 20.22 -12.95
C GLU A 84 -4.05 20.26 -13.89
N GLU A 85 -3.99 19.37 -14.88
CA GLU A 85 -3.28 19.62 -16.15
C GLU A 85 -4.09 19.07 -17.33
#